data_AF-A0A9X3IUZ3-F1
#
_entry.id   AF-A0A9X3IUZ3-F1
#
_cell.length_a   1.000
_cell.length_b   1.000
_cell.length_c   1.000
_cell.angle_alpha   90.00
_cell.angle_beta   90.00
_cell.angle_gamma   90.00
#
_symmetry.space_group_name_H-M   'P 1'
#
loop_
_entity.id
_entity.type
_entity.pdbx_description
1 polymer ?
#
loop_
_entity_poly.entity_id
_entity_poly.type
_entity_poly.pdbx_seq_one_letter_code
_entity_poly.pdbx_strand_id
1 'polypeptide(L)'
;MQIVLDNFNLTAAERLLCETALHTAGSIVEAAKLLGITRHALKRRIIKHNIRWIRDAGARPGIGDTSPRQSASVAGVAAMTA
;
A
#
# COMPACT_ATOMS: atom_id res chain seq x y z
N MET A 1 20.40 -1.27 -7.73
CA MET A 1 19.30 -2.23 -7.96
C MET A 1 19.73 -3.16 -9.09
N GLN A 2 19.91 -4.45 -8.81
CA GLN A 2 20.29 -5.46 -9.82
C GLN A 2 19.06 -6.32 -10.10
N ILE A 3 18.62 -6.36 -11.35
CA ILE A 3 17.52 -7.21 -11.80
C ILE A 3 18.10 -8.21 -12.80
N VAL A 4 17.88 -9.48 -12.52
CA VAL A 4 18.20 -10.57 -13.44
C VAL A 4 16.97 -10.81 -14.31
N LEU A 5 17.19 -10.90 -15.61
CA LEU A 5 16.17 -11.13 -16.62
C LEU A 5 16.30 -12.57 -17.08
N ASP A 6 15.55 -13.49 -16.47
CA ASP A 6 15.65 -14.92 -16.78
C ASP A 6 15.13 -15.28 -18.17
N ASN A 7 14.31 -14.41 -18.77
CA ASN A 7 13.65 -14.65 -20.04
C ASN A 7 13.71 -13.38 -20.91
N PHE A 8 13.91 -13.53 -22.23
CA PHE A 8 13.90 -12.43 -23.21
C PHE A 8 12.48 -11.86 -23.49
N ASN A 9 11.58 -11.94 -22.50
CA ASN A 9 10.25 -11.38 -22.59
C ASN A 9 10.26 -9.95 -22.02
N LEU A 10 10.29 -8.97 -22.91
CA LEU A 10 10.30 -7.54 -22.57
C LEU A 10 9.10 -7.13 -21.70
N THR A 11 7.94 -7.76 -21.89
CA THR A 11 6.73 -7.44 -21.12
C THR A 11 6.89 -7.89 -19.66
N ALA A 12 7.39 -9.12 -19.45
CA ALA A 12 7.64 -9.66 -18.12
C ALA A 12 8.77 -8.90 -17.40
N ALA A 13 9.84 -8.58 -18.12
CA ALA A 13 10.94 -7.74 -17.68
C ALA A 13 10.46 -6.37 -17.17
N GLU A 14 9.65 -5.68 -17.98
CA GLU A 14 9.12 -4.37 -17.66
C GLU A 14 8.20 -4.42 -16.44
N ARG A 15 7.40 -5.49 -16.30
CA ARG A 15 6.56 -5.71 -15.13
C ARG A 15 7.40 -5.86 -13.86
N LEU A 16 8.41 -6.72 -13.86
CA LEU A 16 9.30 -6.95 -12.72
C LEU A 16 10.05 -5.66 -12.32
N LEU A 17 10.54 -4.91 -13.30
CA LEU A 17 11.17 -3.60 -13.09
C LEU A 17 10.24 -2.62 -12.36
N CYS A 18 8.98 -2.54 -12.79
CA CYS A 18 8.00 -1.65 -12.17
C CYS A 18 7.64 -2.12 -10.75
N GLU A 19 7.43 -3.42 -10.54
CA GLU A 19 7.10 -4.00 -9.23
C GLU A 19 8.24 -3.78 -8.21
N THR A 20 9.47 -4.07 -8.59
CA THR A 20 10.66 -3.88 -7.74
C THR A 20 10.93 -2.42 -7.42
N ALA A 21 10.78 -1.51 -8.39
CA ALA A 21 10.93 -0.08 -8.16
C ALA A 21 9.86 0.47 -7.22
N LEU A 22 8.60 0.03 -7.38
CA LEU A 22 7.52 0.42 -6.48
C LEU A 22 7.76 -0.12 -5.06
N HIS A 23 8.13 -1.39 -4.92
CA HIS A 23 8.43 -2.00 -3.63
C HIS A 23 9.60 -1.32 -2.90
N THR A 24 10.64 -0.94 -3.64
CA THR A 24 11.82 -0.27 -3.07
C THR A 24 11.52 1.16 -2.64
N ALA A 25 10.73 1.90 -3.41
CA ALA A 25 10.52 3.33 -3.18
C ALA A 25 9.32 3.66 -2.28
N GLY A 26 8.32 2.77 -2.18
CA GLY A 26 7.07 3.00 -1.43
C GLY A 26 6.16 4.11 -1.99
N SER A 27 6.65 4.91 -2.93
CA SER A 27 5.95 6.02 -3.57
C SER A 27 6.13 5.98 -5.08
N ILE A 28 5.05 6.25 -5.82
CA ILE A 28 5.05 6.31 -7.29
C ILE A 28 6.03 7.38 -7.80
N VAL A 29 6.18 8.49 -7.06
CA VAL A 29 7.08 9.58 -7.48
C VAL A 29 8.54 9.15 -7.37
N GLU A 30 8.91 8.56 -6.24
CA GLU A 30 10.28 8.08 -6.01
C GLU A 30 10.60 6.86 -6.90
N ALA A 31 9.65 5.94 -7.10
CA ALA A 31 9.81 4.82 -8.04
C ALA A 31 10.05 5.29 -9.47
N ALA A 32 9.34 6.34 -9.91
CA ALA A 32 9.53 6.90 -11.24
C ALA A 32 10.93 7.54 -11.39
N LYS A 33 11.43 8.22 -10.36
CA LYS A 33 12.80 8.76 -10.33
C LYS A 33 13.85 7.63 -10.39
N LEU A 34 13.68 6.54 -9.65
CA LEU A 34 14.59 5.40 -9.67
C LEU A 34 14.67 4.73 -11.05
N LEU A 35 13.55 4.66 -11.76
CA LEU A 35 13.47 4.14 -13.12
C LEU A 35 13.92 5.15 -14.20
N GLY A 36 14.13 6.43 -13.84
CA GLY A 36 14.45 7.49 -14.80
C GLY A 36 13.30 7.85 -15.74
N ILE A 37 12.04 7.58 -15.35
CA ILE A 37 10.85 7.88 -16.17
C ILE A 37 9.94 8.89 -15.48
N THR A 38 8.97 9.42 -16.22
CA THR A 38 7.96 10.30 -15.62
C THR A 38 6.92 9.53 -14.82
N ARG A 39 6.33 10.18 -13.82
CA ARG A 39 5.21 9.63 -13.04
C ARG A 39 4.05 9.15 -13.93
N HIS A 40 3.74 9.89 -15.00
CA HIS A 40 2.68 9.50 -15.94
C HIS A 40 3.02 8.25 -16.73
N ALA A 41 4.28 8.12 -17.18
CA ALA A 41 4.74 6.89 -17.84
C ALA A 41 4.64 5.69 -16.90
N LEU A 42 5.05 5.84 -15.63
CA LEU A 42 4.94 4.77 -14.64
C LEU A 42 3.47 4.36 -14.39
N LYS A 43 2.56 5.34 -14.24
CA LYS A 43 1.13 5.06 -14.06
C LYS A 43 0.55 4.26 -15.24
N ARG A 44 0.91 4.62 -16.47
CA ARG A 44 0.49 3.88 -17.66
C ARG A 44 1.01 2.45 -17.69
N ARG A 45 2.27 2.23 -17.26
CA ARG A 45 2.87 0.89 -17.19
C ARG A 45 2.21 0.01 -16.13
N ILE A 46 1.84 0.57 -14.98
CA ILE A 46 1.07 -0.13 -13.93
C ILE A 46 -0.27 -0.64 -14.49
N ILE A 47 -0.99 0.22 -15.23
CA ILE A 47 -2.27 -0.16 -15.86
C ILE A 47 -2.05 -1.21 -16.94
N LYS A 48 -1.08 -0.99 -17.84
CA LYS A 48 -0.75 -1.88 -18.96
C LYS A 48 -0.40 -3.29 -18.50
N HIS A 49 0.41 -3.40 -17.44
CA HIS A 49 0.88 -4.68 -16.91
C HIS A 49 -0.03 -5.27 -15.83
N ASN A 50 -1.15 -4.61 -15.52
CA ASN A 50 -2.07 -4.99 -14.45
C ASN A 50 -1.33 -5.28 -13.12
N ILE A 51 -0.44 -4.38 -12.73
CA ILE A 51 0.33 -4.51 -11.50
C ILE A 51 -0.57 -4.10 -10.34
N ARG A 52 -0.85 -5.05 -9.44
CA ARG A 52 -1.63 -4.78 -8.23
C ARG A 52 -0.75 -4.09 -7.20
N TRP A 53 -0.59 -2.77 -7.34
CA TRP A 53 0.06 -1.94 -6.34
C TRP A 53 -0.95 -1.53 -5.26
N ILE A 54 -0.99 -2.28 -4.16
CA ILE A 54 -1.68 -1.84 -2.95
C ILE A 54 -0.83 -0.71 -2.40
N ARG A 55 -1.39 0.50 -2.45
CA ARG A 55 -0.77 1.64 -1.80
C ARG A 55 -0.80 1.31 -0.31
N ASP A 56 0.33 0.92 0.26
CA ASP A 56 0.54 0.94 1.70
C ASP A 56 0.63 2.42 2.13
N ALA A 57 -0.45 3.16 1.86
CA ALA A 57 -0.65 4.52 2.29
C ALA A 57 -1.07 4.46 3.75
N GLY A 58 -0.23 3.91 4.64
CA GLY A 58 -0.71 3.71 6.00
C GLY A 58 0.16 3.06 7.05
N ALA A 59 1.31 2.44 6.76
CA ALA A 59 2.26 2.14 7.83
C ALA A 59 2.96 3.43 8.31
N ARG A 60 2.19 4.35 8.90
CA ARG A 60 2.72 5.27 9.91
C ARG A 60 3.07 4.39 11.12
N PRO A 61 4.33 4.27 11.55
CA PRO A 61 4.61 3.75 12.87
C PRO A 61 4.20 4.84 13.87
N GLY A 62 3.07 4.65 14.56
CA GLY A 62 2.67 5.48 15.70
C GLY A 62 1.33 6.18 15.53
N ILE A 63 0.26 5.50 15.92
CA ILE A 63 -0.74 5.92 16.92
C ILE A 63 -1.70 4.73 17.02
N GLY A 64 -1.38 3.86 17.98
CA GLY A 64 -2.32 2.87 18.44
C GLY A 64 -3.39 3.60 19.23
N ASP A 65 -4.61 3.65 18.69
CA ASP A 65 -5.80 3.77 19.51
C ASP A 65 -6.64 2.53 19.25
N THR A 66 -6.24 1.46 19.92
CA THR A 66 -7.11 0.31 20.15
C THR A 66 -8.08 0.73 21.25
N SER A 67 -9.12 1.46 20.88
CA SER A 67 -10.26 1.69 21.77
C SER A 67 -11.25 0.53 21.57
N PRO A 68 -11.31 -0.48 22.48
CA PRO A 68 -12.44 -1.38 22.51
C PRO A 68 -13.65 -0.57 22.95
N ARG A 69 -14.67 -0.47 22.10
CA ARG A 69 -16.00 0.00 22.50
C ARG A 69 -16.48 -0.90 23.65
N GLN A 70 -16.34 -0.40 24.87
CA GLN A 70 -16.89 -1.02 26.07
C GLN A 70 -18.41 -1.16 25.88
N SER A 71 -18.88 -2.38 26.05
CA SER A 71 -20.30 -2.73 26.09
C SER A 71 -20.95 -1.98 27.24
N ALA A 72 -21.90 -1.10 26.94
CA ALA A 72 -22.71 -0.44 27.94
C ALA A 72 -23.58 -1.48 28.66
N SER A 73 -23.19 -1.87 29.86
CA SER A 73 -24.04 -2.54 30.83
C SER A 73 -25.00 -1.50 31.43
N VAL A 74 -26.27 -1.56 31.06
CA VAL A 74 -27.31 -0.81 31.77
C VAL A 74 -27.61 -1.52 33.09
N ALA A 75 -26.96 -1.05 34.15
CA ALA A 75 -27.30 -1.42 35.52
C ALA A 75 -28.67 -0.81 35.87
N GLY A 76 -29.62 -1.69 36.20
CA GLY A 76 -30.96 -1.32 36.63
C GLY A 76 -30.92 -0.52 37.94
N VAL A 77 -31.51 0.66 37.91
CA VAL A 77 -31.91 1.40 39.11
C VAL A 77 -33.25 0.85 39.58
N ALA A 78 -33.19 -0.05 40.57
CA ALA A 78 -34.35 -0.52 41.29
C ALA A 78 -34.86 0.58 42.25
N ALA A 79 -36.18 0.63 42.33
CA ALA A 79 -37.02 1.61 43.00
C ALA A 79 -36.66 1.91 44.46
N MET A 80 -36.86 3.17 44.83
CA MET A 80 -37.02 3.59 46.22
C MET A 80 -38.05 4.71 46.29
N THR A 81 -39.29 4.38 46.66
CA THR A 81 -40.27 5.33 47.20
C THR A 81 -41.33 4.60 48.02
N ALA A 82 -41.39 5.02 49.29
CA ALA A 82 -42.47 4.98 50.29
C ALA A 82 -43.08 3.62 50.69
#